data_AF-V7I7A6-F1
#
_entry.id   AF-V7I7A6-F1
#
_cell.length_a   1.000
_cell.length_b   1.000
_cell.length_c   1.000
_cell.angle_alpha   90.00
_cell.angle_beta   90.00
_cell.angle_gamma   90.00
#
_symmetry.space_group_name_H-M   'P 1'
#
loop_
_entity.id
_entity.type
_entity.pdbx_description
1 polymer ?
#
loop_
_entity_poly.entity_id
_entity_poly.type
_entity_poly.pdbx_seq_one_letter_code
_entity_poly.pdbx_strand_id
1 'polypeptide(L)'
;MLGITGLLIAILILAVLAYKGVGALPLTIIAGMVVILTNGMGIWESFSEFYMTGYLNFFKNYFFIFAASSLYAKLMEESGAAIAIGYKFVDWFGSKR
;
A
#
# COMPACT_ATOMS: atom_id res chain seq x y z
N MET A 1 11.54 15.63 -19.43
CA MET A 1 12.12 14.30 -19.09
C MET A 1 12.39 14.13 -17.59
N LEU A 2 12.65 15.20 -16.83
CA LEU A 2 12.81 15.15 -15.35
C LEU A 2 11.61 14.51 -14.62
N GLY A 3 10.38 14.77 -15.07
CA GLY A 3 9.17 14.22 -14.44
C GLY A 3 9.01 12.69 -14.51
N ILE A 4 9.50 12.06 -15.59
CA ILE A 4 9.46 10.60 -15.74
C ILE A 4 10.43 9.94 -14.74
N THR A 5 11.63 10.51 -14.60
CA THR A 5 12.60 10.10 -13.58
C THR A 5 12.04 10.26 -12.17
N GLY A 6 11.37 11.37 -11.88
CA GLY A 6 10.70 11.60 -10.59
C GLY A 6 9.63 10.56 -10.27
N LEU A 7 8.83 10.19 -11.26
CA LEU A 7 7.82 9.14 -11.13
C LEU A 7 8.45 7.76 -10.85
N LEU A 8 9.50 7.39 -11.59
CA LEU A 8 10.22 6.13 -11.37
C LEU A 8 10.82 6.04 -9.96
N ILE A 9 11.40 7.14 -9.46
CA ILE A 9 11.94 7.21 -8.10
C ILE A 9 10.80 7.07 -7.08
N ALA A 10 9.66 7.74 -7.28
CA ALA A 10 8.52 7.64 -6.38
C ALA A 10 7.93 6.22 -6.32
N ILE A 11 7.86 5.51 -7.45
CA ILE A 11 7.42 4.10 -7.49
C ILE A 11 8.38 3.20 -6.72
N LEU A 12 9.70 3.41 -6.88
CA LEU A 12 10.70 2.62 -6.17
C LEU A 12 10.62 2.85 -4.66
N ILE A 13 10.44 4.10 -4.23
CA ILE A 13 10.22 4.47 -2.83
C ILE A 13 8.92 3.85 -2.29
N LEU A 14 7.82 3.89 -3.04
CA LEU A 14 6.56 3.23 -2.70
C LEU A 14 6.76 1.74 -2.45
N ALA A 15 7.41 1.05 -3.38
CA ALA A 15 7.65 -0.39 -3.26
C ALA A 15 8.46 -0.71 -1.99
N VAL A 16 9.58 -0.02 -1.78
CA VAL A 16 10.45 -0.26 -0.62
C VAL A 16 9.74 0.02 0.71
N LEU A 17 9.00 1.12 0.81
CA LEU A 17 8.24 1.46 2.02
C LEU A 17 7.09 0.48 2.28
N ALA A 18 6.47 -0.04 1.21
CA ALA A 18 5.38 -1.01 1.33
C ALA A 18 5.89 -2.33 1.94
N TYR A 19 7.05 -2.80 1.50
CA TYR A 19 7.69 -3.98 2.10
C TYR A 19 8.14 -3.76 3.55
N LYS A 20 8.41 -2.52 3.94
CA LYS A 20 8.72 -2.17 5.34
C LYS A 20 7.48 -2.09 6.24
N GLY A 21 6.28 -2.35 5.71
CA GLY A 21 5.05 -2.34 6.50
C GLY A 21 4.56 -0.94 6.86
N VAL A 22 5.01 0.10 6.15
CA VAL A 22 4.51 1.46 6.34
C VAL A 22 3.05 1.51 5.90
N GLY A 23 2.19 2.10 6.73
CA GLY A 23 0.76 2.22 6.42
C GLY A 23 0.50 2.95 5.09
N ALA A 24 -0.62 2.63 4.44
CA ALA A 24 -0.93 3.13 3.09
C ALA A 24 -0.92 4.66 2.99
N LEU A 25 -1.45 5.37 4.00
CA LEU A 25 -1.52 6.83 4.04
C LEU A 25 -0.13 7.52 4.05
N PRO A 26 0.75 7.29 5.03
CA PRO A 26 2.07 7.91 5.04
C PRO A 26 2.90 7.52 3.81
N LEU A 27 2.71 6.30 3.31
CA LEU A 27 3.37 5.79 2.11
C LEU A 27 3.00 6.61 0.85
N THR A 28 1.71 6.87 0.62
CA THR A 28 1.25 7.66 -0.53
C THR A 28 1.62 9.14 -0.41
N ILE A 29 1.67 9.70 0.81
CA ILE A 29 2.11 11.09 1.04
C ILE A 29 3.59 11.26 0.70
N ILE A 30 4.46 10.37 1.18
CA ILE A 30 5.91 10.43 0.90
C ILE A 30 6.17 10.31 -0.60
N ALA A 31 5.50 9.36 -1.26
CA ALA A 31 5.62 9.18 -2.70
C ALA A 31 5.13 10.38 -3.50
N GLY A 32 3.96 10.92 -3.13
CA GLY A 32 3.41 12.14 -3.73
C GLY A 32 4.36 13.32 -3.57
N MET A 33 4.98 13.47 -2.40
CA MET A 33 5.95 14.54 -2.14
C MET A 33 7.17 14.45 -3.07
N VAL A 34 7.68 13.25 -3.33
CA VAL A 34 8.79 13.03 -4.27
C VAL A 34 8.39 13.46 -5.68
N VAL A 35 7.19 13.09 -6.14
CA VAL A 35 6.69 13.51 -7.47
C VAL A 35 6.52 15.02 -7.55
N ILE A 36 5.94 15.64 -6.54
CA ILE A 36 5.68 17.09 -6.49
C ILE A 36 7.00 17.87 -6.57
N LEU A 37 7.98 17.49 -5.75
CA LEU A 37 9.29 18.15 -5.69
C LEU A 37 10.08 17.97 -6.99
N THR A 38 10.04 16.79 -7.61
CA THR A 38 10.77 16.50 -8.85
C THR A 38 10.15 17.13 -10.10
N ASN A 39 8.84 17.45 -10.06
CA ASN A 39 8.13 18.09 -11.16
C ASN A 39 7.95 19.61 -10.97
N GLY A 40 8.38 20.17 -9.84
CA GLY A 40 8.23 21.60 -9.55
C GLY A 40 6.76 22.04 -9.41
N MET A 41 5.89 21.13 -8.94
CA MET A 41 4.47 21.41 -8.77
C MET A 41 4.22 22.19 -7.47
N GLY A 42 3.17 23.01 -7.44
CA GLY A 42 2.75 23.69 -6.21
C GLY A 42 2.34 22.69 -5.15
N ILE A 43 3.03 22.67 -4.00
CA ILE A 43 2.82 21.67 -2.93
C ILE A 43 1.37 21.69 -2.44
N TRP A 44 0.82 22.88 -2.21
CA TRP A 44 -0.52 23.05 -1.67
C TRP A 44 -1.60 22.52 -2.62
N GLU A 45 -1.59 22.98 -3.88
CA GLU A 45 -2.53 22.55 -4.92
C GLU A 45 -2.40 21.04 -5.18
N SER A 46 -1.18 20.53 -5.23
CA SER A 46 -0.93 19.12 -5.51
C SER A 46 -1.45 18.19 -4.43
N PHE A 47 -1.32 18.56 -3.15
CA PHE A 47 -1.86 17.76 -2.06
C PHE A 47 -3.38 17.95 -1.87
N SER A 48 -3.87 19.19 -2.00
CA SER A 48 -5.25 19.53 -1.68
C SER A 48 -6.23 19.13 -2.79
N GLU A 49 -5.82 19.24 -4.05
CA GLU A 49 -6.67 18.92 -5.20
C GLU A 49 -6.31 17.58 -5.80
N PHE A 50 -5.11 17.42 -6.39
CA PHE A 50 -4.76 16.23 -7.17
C PHE A 50 -4.64 14.98 -6.32
N TYR A 51 -3.84 15.02 -5.25
CA TYR A 51 -3.66 13.91 -4.33
C TYR A 51 -4.97 13.56 -3.60
N MET A 52 -5.65 14.56 -3.02
CA MET A 52 -6.86 14.31 -2.23
C MET A 52 -7.99 13.75 -3.09
N THR A 53 -8.18 14.28 -4.31
CA THR A 53 -9.15 13.74 -5.27
C THR A 53 -8.83 12.29 -5.60
N GLY A 54 -7.57 11.97 -5.93
CA GLY A 54 -7.15 10.60 -6.21
C GLY A 54 -7.34 9.66 -5.02
N TYR A 55 -6.90 10.08 -3.84
CA TYR A 55 -6.98 9.31 -2.61
C TYR A 55 -8.44 9.04 -2.19
N LEU A 56 -9.30 10.06 -2.21
CA LEU A 56 -10.71 9.92 -1.87
C LEU A 56 -11.47 9.07 -2.88
N ASN A 57 -11.19 9.20 -4.17
CA ASN A 57 -11.82 8.36 -5.19
C ASN A 57 -11.43 6.89 -5.00
N PHE A 58 -10.15 6.61 -4.75
CA PHE A 58 -9.70 5.26 -4.43
C PHE A 58 -10.39 4.73 -3.18
N PHE A 59 -10.37 5.49 -2.09
CA PHE A 59 -10.98 5.07 -0.83
C PHE A 59 -12.48 4.81 -1.00
N LYS A 60 -13.22 5.70 -1.66
CA LYS A 60 -14.66 5.55 -1.91
C LYS A 60 -14.99 4.30 -2.73
N ASN A 61 -14.23 4.04 -3.80
CA ASN A 61 -14.51 2.94 -4.71
C ASN A 61 -14.20 1.57 -4.09
N TYR A 62 -13.17 1.49 -3.24
CA TYR A 62 -12.70 0.23 -2.68
C TYR A 62 -13.03 0.04 -1.20
N PHE A 63 -13.75 0.98 -0.57
CA PHE A 63 -14.03 0.97 0.86
C PHE A 63 -14.59 -0.37 1.36
N PHE A 64 -15.66 -0.85 0.73
CA PHE A 64 -16.30 -2.11 1.16
C PHE A 64 -15.42 -3.33 0.93
N ILE A 65 -14.59 -3.33 -0.12
CA ILE A 65 -13.64 -4.42 -0.36
C ILE A 65 -12.57 -4.44 0.74
N PHE A 66 -12.02 -3.29 1.12
CA PHE A 66 -11.05 -3.22 2.21
C PHE A 66 -11.66 -3.56 3.57
N ALA A 67 -12.88 -3.09 3.86
CA ALA A 67 -13.60 -3.42 5.09
C ALA A 67 -13.93 -4.91 5.19
N ALA A 68 -14.38 -5.52 4.08
CA ALA A 68 -14.61 -6.96 4.04
C ALA A 68 -13.31 -7.75 4.18
N SER A 69 -12.22 -7.28 3.54
CA SER A 69 -10.90 -7.92 3.62
C SER A 69 -10.33 -7.88 5.03
N SER A 70 -10.46 -6.76 5.75
CA SER A 70 -9.99 -6.64 7.13
C SER A 70 -10.82 -7.49 8.09
N LEU A 71 -12.13 -7.53 7.92
CA LEU A 71 -13.01 -8.40 8.69
C LEU A 71 -12.70 -9.88 8.44
N TYR A 72 -12.54 -10.26 7.18
CA TYR A 72 -12.16 -11.62 6.79
C TYR A 72 -10.81 -12.02 7.38
N ALA A 73 -9.80 -11.15 7.30
CA ALA A 73 -8.50 -11.40 7.89
C ALA A 73 -8.59 -11.63 9.41
N LYS A 74 -9.40 -10.81 10.11
CA LYS A 74 -9.60 -10.98 11.56
C LYS A 74 -10.35 -12.27 11.90
N LEU A 75 -11.37 -12.63 11.13
CA LEU A 75 -12.09 -13.89 11.28
C LEU A 75 -11.15 -15.09 11.08
N MET A 76 -10.26 -15.01 10.09
CA MET A 76 -9.27 -16.05 9.80
C MET A 76 -8.23 -16.19 10.92
N GLU A 77 -7.87 -15.09 11.57
CA GLU A 77 -7.00 -15.06 12.76
C GLU A 77 -7.70 -15.73 13.95
N GLU A 78 -8.92 -15.31 14.28
CA GLU A 78 -9.67 -15.81 15.45
C GLU A 78 -10.11 -17.27 15.31
N SER A 79 -10.50 -17.69 14.10
CA SER A 79 -10.87 -19.10 13.83
C SER A 79 -9.67 -20.05 13.81
N GLY A 80 -8.44 -19.55 13.81
CA GLY A 80 -7.23 -20.36 13.66
C GLY A 80 -7.01 -20.91 12.25
N ALA A 81 -7.85 -20.54 11.28
CA ALA A 81 -7.72 -20.99 9.88
C ALA A 81 -6.37 -20.57 9.28
N ALA A 82 -5.86 -19.37 9.62
CA ALA A 82 -4.55 -18.91 9.19
C ALA A 82 -3.42 -19.85 9.68
N ILE A 83 -3.51 -20.31 10.92
CA ILE A 83 -2.52 -21.21 11.54
C ILE A 83 -2.58 -22.59 10.89
N ALA A 84 -3.77 -23.13 10.67
CA ALA A 84 -3.97 -24.43 10.03
C ALA A 84 -3.38 -24.48 8.62
N ILE A 85 -3.58 -23.41 7.83
CA ILE A 85 -2.96 -23.27 6.50
C ILE A 85 -1.44 -23.19 6.62
N GLY A 86 -0.92 -22.43 7.58
CA GLY A 86 0.52 -22.33 7.86
C GLY A 86 1.16 -23.70 8.11
N TYR A 87 0.56 -24.52 8.98
CA TYR A 87 1.04 -25.90 9.19
C TYR A 87 0.99 -26.73 7.93
N LYS A 88 -0.01 -26.52 7.05
CA LYS A 88 -0.08 -27.29 5.81
C LYS A 88 1.00 -26.94 4.80
N PHE A 89 1.42 -25.68 4.76
CA PHE A 89 2.61 -25.28 4.01
C PHE A 89 3.89 -25.91 4.59
N VAL A 90 4.01 -26.02 5.92
CA VAL A 90 5.16 -26.69 6.56
C VAL A 90 5.16 -28.20 6.26
N ASP A 91 4.01 -28.87 6.25
CA ASP A 91 3.94 -30.29 5.87
C ASP A 91 4.43 -30.55 4.43
N TRP A 92 4.09 -29.64 3.50
CA TRP A 92 4.43 -29.79 2.09
C TRP A 92 5.87 -29.39 1.75
N PHE A 93 6.35 -28.29 2.33
CA PHE A 93 7.62 -27.67 1.95
C PHE A 93 8.65 -27.59 3.09
N GLY A 94 8.26 -27.97 4.30
CA GLY A 94 9.14 -27.98 5.45
C GLY A 94 10.25 -29.02 5.29
N SER A 95 11.42 -28.68 5.85
CA SER A 95 12.55 -29.60 5.92
C SER A 95 12.13 -30.88 6.64
N LYS A 96 12.13 -32.01 5.93
CA LYS A 96 12.07 -33.34 6.55
C LYS A 96 13.32 -33.53 7.41
N ARG A 97 13.19 -33.35 8.70
CA ARG A 97 14.10 -33.95 9.69
C ARG A 97 13.52 -35.29 10.11
#